data_AF-A0AAD9HZD7-F1
#
_entry.id   AF-A0AAD9HZD7-F1
#
_cell.length_a   1.000
_cell.length_b   1.000
_cell.length_c   1.000
_cell.angle_alpha   90.00
_cell.angle_beta   90.00
_cell.angle_gamma   90.00
#
_symmetry.space_group_name_H-M   'P 1'
#
loop_
_entity.id
_entity.type
_entity.pdbx_description
1 polymer ?
#
loop_
_entity_poly.entity_id
_entity_poly.type
_entity_poly.pdbx_seq_one_letter_code
_entity_poly.pdbx_strand_id
1 'polypeptide(L)'
;MVLSAVDTAHLRDALQVAVVKCSERCLYQSAKWAAELLDALPESRPSSTEGDAFGHVSKDEESEMVMGPQDLGYIVNKQLLFVSRYLEKWFAEHRNEDGEISGTQGFLEYLYGSVLAKEKNGPAALEYLMLSIHAFPWNWGAWQEITNLIFRLEQLNEIAPHLPQNIMSFMFHLNAAVHLYQQDQTLSASLNDLLAIFPTSSFLLTCKALLAYHSKDLIGAEQDFSNLLSLHPFRLDALDHYSNILSGQNPAS
;
A
#
# COMPACT_ATOMS: atom_id res chain seq x y z
N MET A 1 16.71 -11.20 5.24
CA MET A 1 15.95 -12.49 5.29
C MET A 1 15.95 -13.10 3.90
N VAL A 2 16.39 -14.35 3.70
CA VAL A 2 16.38 -15.01 2.38
C VAL A 2 15.17 -15.95 2.32
N LEU A 3 14.18 -15.61 1.49
CA LEU A 3 13.03 -16.49 1.24
C LEU A 3 13.48 -17.71 0.42
N SER A 4 12.91 -18.88 0.71
CA SER A 4 13.11 -20.06 -0.13
C SER A 4 12.55 -19.81 -1.53
N ALA A 5 13.09 -20.47 -2.55
CA ALA A 5 12.55 -20.42 -3.91
C ALA A 5 11.08 -20.88 -3.99
N VAL A 6 10.66 -21.75 -3.06
CA VAL A 6 9.27 -22.19 -2.93
C VAL A 6 8.39 -21.09 -2.33
N ASP A 7 8.90 -20.33 -1.35
CA ASP A 7 8.16 -19.25 -0.72
C ASP A 7 7.98 -18.07 -1.68
N THR A 8 8.99 -17.78 -2.51
CA THR A 8 8.89 -16.74 -3.55
C THR A 8 7.92 -17.14 -4.67
N ALA A 9 7.81 -18.43 -4.99
CA ALA A 9 6.82 -18.92 -5.94
C ALA A 9 5.38 -18.79 -5.40
N HIS A 10 5.14 -19.21 -4.15
CA HIS A 10 3.82 -19.02 -3.52
C HIS A 10 3.45 -17.54 -3.39
N LEU A 11 4.42 -16.68 -3.07
CA LEU A 11 4.21 -15.24 -3.00
C LEU A 11 3.84 -14.65 -4.37
N ARG A 12 4.50 -15.11 -5.43
CA ARG A 12 4.21 -14.69 -6.81
C ARG A 12 2.77 -15.06 -7.20
N ASP A 13 2.36 -16.30 -6.94
CA ASP A 13 0.98 -16.76 -7.22
C ASP A 13 -0.05 -15.96 -6.41
N ALA A 14 0.21 -15.74 -5.12
CA ALA A 14 -0.67 -14.94 -4.26
C ALA A 14 -0.83 -13.49 -4.77
N LEU A 15 0.27 -12.86 -5.22
CA LEU A 15 0.24 -11.51 -5.79
C LEU A 15 -0.51 -11.48 -7.13
N GLN A 16 -0.33 -12.45 -8.02
CA GLN A 16 -1.08 -12.55 -9.27
C GLN A 16 -2.59 -12.66 -9.03
N VAL A 17 -2.99 -13.53 -8.09
CA VAL A 17 -4.39 -13.67 -7.69
C VAL A 17 -4.92 -12.37 -7.08
N ALA A 18 -4.11 -11.67 -6.28
CA ALA A 18 -4.50 -10.40 -5.68
C ALA A 18 -4.71 -9.30 -6.74
N VAL A 19 -3.83 -9.19 -7.74
CA VAL A 19 -3.97 -8.23 -8.85
C VAL A 19 -5.29 -8.43 -9.58
N VAL A 20 -5.63 -9.68 -9.94
CA VAL A 20 -6.89 -10.01 -10.62
C VAL A 20 -8.09 -9.70 -9.75
N LYS A 21 -8.09 -10.12 -8.48
CA LYS A 21 -9.21 -9.86 -7.56
C LYS A 21 -9.46 -8.37 -7.33
N CYS A 22 -8.39 -7.58 -7.20
CA CYS A 22 -8.47 -6.13 -7.03
C CYS A 22 -8.94 -5.43 -8.31
N SER A 23 -8.45 -5.85 -9.49
CA SER A 23 -8.84 -5.25 -10.77
C SER A 23 -10.31 -5.51 -11.12
N GLU A 24 -10.79 -6.74 -10.94
CA GLU A 24 -12.22 -7.11 -11.12
C GLU A 24 -13.18 -6.30 -10.24
N ARG A 25 -12.67 -5.75 -9.13
CA ARG A 25 -13.44 -4.97 -8.14
C ARG A 25 -13.16 -3.47 -8.22
N CYS A 26 -12.49 -3.02 -9.29
CA CYS A 26 -12.13 -1.62 -9.53
C CYS A 26 -11.26 -0.99 -8.43
N LEU A 27 -10.52 -1.79 -7.65
CA LEU A 27 -9.55 -1.32 -6.66
C LEU A 27 -8.19 -1.08 -7.33
N TYR A 28 -8.16 -0.12 -8.26
CA TYR A 28 -7.02 0.08 -9.16
C TYR A 28 -5.71 0.41 -8.45
N GLN A 29 -5.75 1.19 -7.36
CA GLN A 29 -4.54 1.52 -6.60
C GLN A 29 -3.96 0.29 -5.91
N SER A 30 -4.80 -0.55 -5.30
CA SER A 30 -4.36 -1.82 -4.70
C SER A 30 -3.86 -2.81 -5.75
N ALA A 31 -4.51 -2.86 -6.92
CA ALA A 31 -4.07 -3.69 -8.04
C ALA A 31 -2.71 -3.25 -8.60
N LYS A 32 -2.54 -1.93 -8.84
CA LYS A 32 -1.27 -1.34 -9.26
C LYS A 32 -0.16 -1.65 -8.28
N TRP A 33 -0.40 -1.42 -6.98
CA TRP A 33 0.59 -1.67 -5.95
C TRP A 33 1.00 -3.15 -5.88
N ALA A 34 0.03 -4.07 -5.98
CA ALA A 34 0.31 -5.51 -6.02
C ALA A 34 1.12 -5.91 -7.28
N ALA A 35 0.83 -5.29 -8.43
CA ALA A 35 1.58 -5.50 -9.66
C ALA A 35 3.02 -4.97 -9.56
N GLU A 36 3.22 -3.77 -8.99
CA GLU A 36 4.57 -3.22 -8.76
C GLU A 36 5.41 -4.12 -7.83
N LEU A 37 4.79 -4.74 -6.83
CA LEU A 37 5.50 -5.72 -5.99
C LEU A 37 5.78 -7.04 -6.70
N LEU A 38 4.88 -7.48 -7.56
CA LEU A 38 5.05 -8.68 -8.39
C LEU A 38 6.25 -8.52 -9.32
N ASP A 39 6.37 -7.37 -9.99
CA ASP A 39 7.48 -7.03 -10.87
C ASP A 39 8.80 -6.84 -10.11
N ALA A 40 8.71 -6.49 -8.83
CA ALA A 40 9.88 -6.32 -7.97
C ALA A 40 10.51 -7.65 -7.50
N LEU A 41 9.85 -8.79 -7.70
CA LEU A 41 10.39 -10.09 -7.33
C LEU A 41 11.41 -10.59 -8.36
N PRO A 42 12.62 -11.01 -7.95
CA PRO A 42 13.60 -11.55 -8.87
C PRO A 42 13.02 -12.77 -9.62
N GLU A 43 13.17 -12.76 -10.94
CA GLU A 43 12.79 -13.89 -11.78
C GLU A 43 13.65 -15.11 -11.42
N SER A 44 13.00 -16.25 -11.16
CA SER A 44 13.72 -17.53 -11.14
C SER A 44 14.16 -17.81 -12.57
N ARG A 45 15.45 -17.64 -12.87
CA ARG A 45 16.02 -18.00 -14.19
C ARG A 45 15.48 -19.37 -14.62
N PRO A 46 14.71 -19.49 -15.71
CA PRO A 46 14.44 -20.80 -16.26
C PRO A 46 15.76 -21.34 -16.80
N SER A 47 16.20 -22.48 -16.28
CA SER A 47 17.12 -23.33 -17.03
C SER A 47 16.44 -23.62 -18.37
N SER A 48 17.13 -23.23 -19.43
CA SER A 48 16.74 -23.31 -20.84
C SER A 48 15.87 -24.51 -21.21
N THR A 49 14.61 -24.28 -21.56
CA THR A 49 13.96 -24.96 -22.69
C THR A 49 12.79 -24.10 -23.18
N GLU A 50 12.95 -23.62 -24.42
CA GLU A 50 11.92 -23.33 -25.42
C GLU A 50 10.52 -22.88 -24.97
N GLY A 51 10.23 -21.60 -25.23
CA GLY A 51 9.02 -21.23 -25.96
C GLY A 51 7.69 -21.28 -25.21
N ASP A 52 7.53 -20.46 -24.17
CA ASP A 52 6.21 -19.93 -23.82
C ASP A 52 6.33 -18.41 -23.67
N ALA A 53 6.08 -17.72 -24.77
CA ALA A 53 5.75 -16.31 -24.74
C ALA A 53 4.40 -16.19 -24.02
N PHE A 54 4.44 -15.94 -22.70
CA PHE A 54 3.33 -15.34 -21.99
C PHE A 54 3.14 -13.92 -22.55
N GLY A 55 2.44 -13.84 -23.68
CA GLY A 55 1.82 -12.63 -24.14
C GLY A 55 0.80 -12.24 -23.08
N HIS A 56 1.19 -11.33 -22.19
CA HIS A 56 0.23 -10.45 -21.56
C HIS A 56 -0.49 -9.73 -22.69
N VAL A 57 -1.70 -10.21 -23.01
CA VAL A 57 -2.65 -9.42 -23.78
C VAL A 57 -3.03 -8.27 -22.87
N SER A 58 -2.26 -7.19 -22.95
CA SER A 58 -2.74 -5.87 -22.58
C SER A 58 -3.94 -5.62 -23.50
N LYS A 59 -5.13 -5.89 -22.98
CA LYS A 59 -6.29 -5.12 -23.41
C LYS A 59 -5.99 -3.71 -22.92
N ASP A 60 -5.39 -2.92 -23.80
CA ASP A 60 -5.40 -1.47 -23.72
C ASP A 60 -6.85 -1.03 -23.86
N GLU A 61 -7.61 -1.15 -22.77
CA GLU A 61 -8.78 -0.33 -22.57
C GLU A 61 -8.21 1.06 -22.24
N GLU A 62 -8.27 1.98 -23.22
CA GLU A 62 -8.13 3.42 -23.00
C GLU A 62 -9.14 3.86 -21.93
N SER A 63 -8.77 3.64 -20.67
CA SER A 63 -9.44 4.22 -19.52
C SER A 63 -8.82 5.59 -19.33
N GLU A 64 -9.51 6.62 -19.84
CA GLU A 64 -9.23 8.02 -19.55
C GLU A 64 -9.09 8.19 -18.03
N MET A 65 -7.84 8.26 -17.55
CA MET A 65 -7.54 8.48 -16.15
C MET A 65 -7.65 9.97 -15.85
N VAL A 66 -8.88 10.44 -15.58
CA VAL A 66 -9.10 11.69 -14.87
C VAL A 66 -9.49 11.37 -13.43
N MET A 67 -8.49 11.24 -12.55
CA MET A 67 -8.56 11.82 -11.20
C MET A 67 -7.19 11.77 -10.55
N GLY A 68 -6.66 12.94 -10.21
CA GLY A 68 -5.45 13.07 -9.39
C GLY A 68 -5.72 12.81 -7.90
N PRO A 69 -4.68 12.68 -7.07
CA PRO A 69 -4.78 12.20 -5.68
C PRO A 69 -5.35 13.22 -4.67
N GLN A 70 -6.05 14.27 -5.09
CA GLN A 70 -6.40 15.38 -4.20
C GLN A 70 -7.92 15.59 -4.12
N ASP A 71 -8.58 14.77 -3.30
CA ASP A 71 -9.83 15.17 -2.67
C ASP A 71 -9.53 16.31 -1.67
N LEU A 72 -9.34 17.53 -2.18
CA LEU A 72 -9.41 18.76 -1.39
C LEU A 72 -10.86 18.85 -0.89
N GLY A 73 -11.10 18.42 0.35
CA GLY A 73 -12.40 18.15 1.00
C GLY A 73 -13.40 19.31 1.13
N TYR A 74 -13.58 20.11 0.07
CA TYR A 74 -14.57 21.18 -0.04
C TYR A 74 -15.94 20.69 -0.52
N ILE A 75 -16.04 19.51 -1.14
CA ILE A 75 -17.30 18.93 -1.62
C ILE A 75 -17.54 17.59 -0.90
N VAL A 76 -18.38 17.61 0.13
CA VAL A 76 -18.79 16.37 0.82
C VAL A 76 -19.77 15.62 -0.06
N ASN A 77 -19.44 14.39 -0.44
CA ASN A 77 -20.30 13.55 -1.25
C ASN A 77 -21.57 13.18 -0.45
N LYS A 78 -22.72 13.74 -0.84
CA LYS A 78 -24.02 13.53 -0.18
C LYS A 78 -24.51 12.09 -0.25
N GLN A 79 -23.98 11.28 -1.16
CA GLN A 79 -24.34 9.87 -1.29
C GLN A 79 -23.66 8.99 -0.24
N LEU A 80 -22.59 9.47 0.41
CA LEU A 80 -21.90 8.72 1.47
C LEU A 80 -22.85 8.35 2.62
N LEU A 81 -23.72 9.28 3.02
CA LEU A 81 -24.72 9.03 4.07
C LEU A 81 -25.71 7.93 3.67
N PHE A 82 -26.07 7.83 2.38
CA PHE A 82 -26.98 6.80 1.91
C PHE A 82 -26.29 5.44 1.90
N VAL A 83 -25.05 5.39 1.40
CA VAL A 83 -24.23 4.17 1.39
C VAL A 83 -23.93 3.70 2.81
N SER A 84 -23.56 4.61 3.72
CA SER A 84 -23.30 4.33 5.13
C SER A 84 -24.50 3.66 5.80
N ARG A 85 -25.70 4.24 5.66
CA ARG A 85 -26.94 3.68 6.22
C ARG A 85 -27.32 2.33 5.62
N TYR A 86 -27.12 2.16 4.31
CA TYR A 86 -27.42 0.89 3.65
C TYR A 86 -26.48 -0.22 4.13
N LEU A 87 -25.18 0.08 4.21
CA LEU A 87 -24.17 -0.86 4.70
C LEU A 87 -24.38 -1.17 6.18
N GLU A 88 -24.66 -0.18 7.02
CA GLU A 88 -24.99 -0.36 8.44
C GLU A 88 -26.17 -1.32 8.61
N LYS A 89 -27.25 -1.12 7.85
CA LYS A 89 -28.41 -2.02 7.87
C LYS A 89 -28.03 -3.43 7.39
N TRP A 90 -27.25 -3.53 6.32
CA TRP A 90 -26.81 -4.81 5.78
C TRP A 90 -25.95 -5.59 6.80
N PHE A 91 -24.99 -4.93 7.45
CA PHE A 91 -24.19 -5.52 8.51
C PHE A 91 -25.04 -5.90 9.73
N ALA A 92 -26.02 -5.08 10.12
CA ALA A 92 -26.93 -5.41 11.21
C ALA A 92 -27.77 -6.67 10.93
N GLU A 93 -28.14 -6.91 9.67
CA GLU A 93 -28.91 -8.10 9.24
C GLU A 93 -28.05 -9.36 9.11
N HIS A 94 -26.75 -9.22 8.81
CA HIS A 94 -25.84 -10.34 8.52
C HIS A 94 -24.80 -10.61 9.61
N ARG A 95 -24.83 -9.85 10.72
CA ARG A 95 -23.96 -10.09 11.88
C ARG A 95 -24.55 -11.21 12.72
N ASN A 96 -23.90 -12.38 12.71
CA ASN A 96 -24.28 -13.49 13.58
C ASN A 96 -23.98 -13.16 15.06
N GLU A 97 -24.50 -14.00 15.98
CA GLU A 97 -24.33 -13.84 17.44
C GLU A 97 -22.85 -13.81 17.89
N ASP A 98 -21.93 -14.40 17.11
CA ASP A 98 -20.48 -14.38 17.34
C ASP A 98 -19.76 -13.14 16.78
N GLY A 99 -20.48 -12.23 16.11
CA GLY A 99 -19.90 -11.05 15.47
C GLY A 99 -19.22 -11.33 14.12
N GLU A 100 -19.19 -12.58 13.66
CA GLU A 100 -18.70 -12.98 12.34
C GLU A 100 -19.78 -12.75 11.26
N ILE A 101 -19.38 -12.13 10.16
CA ILE A 101 -20.23 -11.94 8.99
C ILE A 101 -19.91 -13.08 8.02
N SER A 102 -20.80 -14.06 7.94
CA SER A 102 -20.57 -15.26 7.13
C SER A 102 -20.53 -14.93 5.63
N GLY A 103 -19.42 -15.28 4.97
CA GLY A 103 -19.26 -15.18 3.52
C GLY A 103 -18.67 -13.85 3.01
N THR A 104 -18.19 -12.98 3.89
CA THR A 104 -17.55 -11.75 3.44
C THR A 104 -16.13 -11.99 2.93
N GLN A 105 -15.80 -11.28 1.86
CA GLN A 105 -14.48 -11.35 1.21
C GLN A 105 -13.56 -10.18 1.64
N GLY A 106 -13.95 -9.42 2.67
CA GLY A 106 -13.21 -8.25 3.18
C GLY A 106 -13.45 -6.94 2.42
N PHE A 107 -14.03 -6.97 1.22
CA PHE A 107 -14.20 -5.77 0.39
C PHE A 107 -15.34 -4.85 0.85
N LEU A 108 -16.42 -5.40 1.41
CA LEU A 108 -17.53 -4.60 1.92
C LEU A 108 -17.14 -3.90 3.22
N GLU A 109 -16.38 -4.58 4.07
CA GLU A 109 -15.80 -4.03 5.29
C GLU A 109 -14.82 -2.90 4.99
N TYR A 110 -14.00 -3.07 3.93
CA TYR A 110 -13.14 -2.00 3.43
C TYR A 110 -13.96 -0.78 3.01
N LEU A 111 -14.98 -0.98 2.16
CA LEU A 111 -15.82 0.12 1.67
C LEU A 111 -16.49 0.85 2.83
N TYR A 112 -17.04 0.11 3.80
CA TYR A 112 -17.67 0.70 4.97
C TYR A 112 -16.68 1.44 5.86
N GLY A 113 -15.51 0.86 6.11
CA GLY A 113 -14.42 1.51 6.83
C GLY A 113 -13.97 2.83 6.18
N SER A 114 -13.82 2.84 4.85
CA SER A 114 -13.50 4.06 4.09
C SER A 114 -14.60 5.11 4.19
N VAL A 115 -15.87 4.73 4.13
CA VAL A 115 -17.00 5.66 4.29
C VAL A 115 -17.01 6.25 5.71
N LEU A 116 -16.84 5.41 6.74
CA LEU A 116 -16.76 5.85 8.14
C LEU A 116 -15.57 6.78 8.39
N ALA A 117 -14.42 6.52 7.77
CA ALA A 117 -13.25 7.38 7.84
C ALA A 117 -13.56 8.78 7.27
N LYS A 118 -14.28 8.85 6.15
CA LYS A 118 -14.75 10.13 5.56
C LYS A 118 -15.82 10.82 6.41
N GLU A 119 -16.63 10.06 7.15
CA GLU A 119 -17.62 10.57 8.13
C GLU A 119 -16.97 11.01 9.46
N LYS A 120 -15.64 10.93 9.60
CA LYS A 120 -14.86 11.25 10.80
C LYS A 120 -15.10 10.30 11.99
N ASN A 121 -15.65 9.12 11.74
CA ASN A 121 -15.78 8.07 12.76
C ASN A 121 -14.53 7.17 12.74
N GLY A 122 -13.41 7.71 13.24
CA GLY A 122 -12.11 7.02 13.25
C GLY A 122 -12.08 5.65 13.93
N PRO A 123 -12.60 5.47 15.18
CA PRO A 123 -12.46 4.20 15.88
C PRO A 123 -13.29 3.08 15.23
N ALA A 124 -14.53 3.36 14.83
CA ALA A 124 -15.35 2.36 14.14
C ALA A 124 -14.77 2.03 12.76
N ALA A 125 -14.26 3.03 12.02
CA ALA A 125 -13.58 2.79 10.75
C ALA A 125 -12.42 1.82 10.92
N LEU A 126 -11.63 1.98 11.98
CA LEU A 126 -10.47 1.14 12.28
C LEU A 126 -10.89 -0.33 12.53
N GLU A 127 -11.95 -0.57 13.29
CA GLU A 127 -12.48 -1.92 13.52
C GLU A 127 -12.86 -2.64 12.22
N TYR A 128 -13.63 -1.99 11.34
CA TYR A 128 -14.02 -2.58 10.05
C TYR A 128 -12.84 -2.75 9.09
N LEU A 129 -11.88 -1.82 9.08
CA LEU A 129 -10.66 -1.95 8.28
C LEU A 129 -9.80 -3.13 8.76
N MET A 130 -9.71 -3.37 10.07
CA MET A 130 -9.01 -4.56 10.60
C MET A 130 -9.70 -5.85 10.16
N LEU A 131 -11.03 -5.93 10.25
CA LEU A 131 -11.79 -7.08 9.74
C LEU A 131 -11.52 -7.34 8.24
N SER A 132 -11.49 -6.26 7.45
CA SER A 132 -11.15 -6.33 6.02
C SER A 132 -9.78 -6.94 5.78
N ILE A 133 -8.77 -6.50 6.54
CA ILE A 133 -7.39 -6.96 6.43
C ILE A 133 -7.24 -8.43 6.81
N HIS A 134 -7.96 -8.91 7.82
CA HIS A 134 -7.97 -10.32 8.18
C HIS A 134 -8.56 -11.20 7.07
N ALA A 135 -9.61 -10.72 6.39
CA ALA A 135 -10.23 -11.44 5.29
C ALA A 135 -9.39 -11.38 3.98
N PHE A 136 -8.82 -10.21 3.66
CA PHE A 136 -8.03 -10.02 2.45
C PHE A 136 -6.85 -9.06 2.70
N PRO A 137 -5.69 -9.60 3.13
CA PRO A 137 -4.50 -8.80 3.47
C PRO A 137 -3.90 -8.03 2.30
N TRP A 138 -4.18 -8.43 1.05
CA TRP A 138 -3.57 -7.87 -0.14
C TRP A 138 -4.20 -6.55 -0.63
N ASN A 139 -5.30 -6.11 -0.01
CA ASN A 139 -5.86 -4.79 -0.31
C ASN A 139 -5.02 -3.69 0.34
N TRP A 140 -4.00 -3.19 -0.38
CA TRP A 140 -3.13 -2.12 0.11
C TRP A 140 -3.89 -0.85 0.51
N GLY A 141 -4.98 -0.52 -0.19
CA GLY A 141 -5.84 0.62 0.18
C GLY A 141 -6.35 0.56 1.63
N ALA A 142 -6.68 -0.62 2.15
CA ALA A 142 -7.12 -0.77 3.55
C ALA A 142 -6.00 -0.37 4.53
N TRP A 143 -4.78 -0.80 4.25
CA TRP A 143 -3.60 -0.45 5.06
C TRP A 143 -3.30 1.04 5.00
N GLN A 144 -3.41 1.67 3.83
CA GLN A 144 -3.22 3.12 3.67
C GLN A 144 -4.26 3.94 4.43
N GLU A 145 -5.54 3.53 4.38
CA GLU A 145 -6.59 4.18 5.17
C GLU A 145 -6.31 4.06 6.67
N ILE A 146 -5.84 2.91 7.16
CA ILE A 146 -5.39 2.78 8.56
C ILE A 146 -4.22 3.71 8.86
N THR A 147 -3.21 3.79 7.99
CA THR A 147 -2.09 4.73 8.18
C THR A 147 -2.58 6.17 8.28
N ASN A 148 -3.58 6.57 7.50
CA ASN A 148 -4.17 7.91 7.56
C ASN A 148 -4.96 8.19 8.84
N LEU A 149 -5.47 7.15 9.51
CA LEU A 149 -6.19 7.27 10.79
C LEU A 149 -5.25 7.28 12.00
N ILE A 150 -4.02 6.78 11.86
CA ILE A 150 -3.01 6.73 12.92
C ILE A 150 -2.17 8.01 12.88
N PHE A 151 -2.29 8.82 13.92
CA PHE A 151 -1.52 10.07 14.04
C PHE A 151 -0.40 9.98 15.09
N ARG A 152 -0.38 8.92 15.88
CA ARG A 152 0.55 8.75 17.01
C ARG A 152 1.12 7.34 17.08
N LEU A 153 2.32 7.25 17.66
CA LEU A 153 3.02 5.98 17.86
C LEU A 153 2.35 5.06 18.87
N GLU A 154 1.66 5.62 19.88
CA GLU A 154 0.93 4.78 20.84
C GLU A 154 -0.16 3.96 20.14
N GLN A 155 -0.91 4.59 19.23
CA GLN A 155 -1.97 3.92 18.46
C GLN A 155 -1.39 2.84 17.54
N LEU A 156 -0.24 3.10 16.92
CA LEU A 156 0.44 2.09 16.09
C LEU A 156 0.82 0.85 16.92
N ASN A 157 1.37 1.06 18.12
CA ASN A 157 1.75 -0.04 19.02
C ASN A 157 0.55 -0.81 19.58
N GLU A 158 -0.60 -0.15 19.76
CA GLU A 158 -1.85 -0.80 20.16
C GLU A 158 -2.41 -1.70 19.05
N ILE A 159 -2.31 -1.28 17.79
CA ILE A 159 -2.88 -2.00 16.64
C ILE A 159 -1.94 -3.10 16.13
N ALA A 160 -0.63 -2.90 16.22
CA ALA A 160 0.40 -3.86 15.81
C ALA A 160 0.13 -5.33 16.23
N PRO A 161 -0.24 -5.66 17.48
CA PRO A 161 -0.52 -7.04 17.89
C PRO A 161 -1.80 -7.64 17.30
N HIS A 162 -2.74 -6.81 16.86
CA HIS A 162 -4.01 -7.27 16.28
C HIS A 162 -3.91 -7.55 14.78
N LEU A 163 -2.86 -7.05 14.12
CA LEU A 163 -2.68 -7.21 12.68
C LEU A 163 -2.15 -8.61 12.32
N PRO A 164 -2.53 -9.17 11.15
CA PRO A 164 -1.96 -10.42 10.69
C PRO A 164 -0.46 -10.29 10.40
N GLN A 165 0.32 -11.31 10.75
CA GLN A 165 1.77 -11.34 10.49
C GLN A 165 2.06 -11.83 9.06
N ASN A 166 1.99 -10.90 8.11
CA ASN A 166 2.22 -11.13 6.69
C ASN A 166 3.22 -10.10 6.13
N ILE A 167 3.74 -10.32 4.92
CA ILE A 167 4.61 -9.35 4.24
C ILE A 167 3.96 -7.94 4.18
N MET A 168 2.65 -7.91 3.97
CA MET A 168 1.85 -6.68 3.97
C MET A 168 1.91 -5.92 5.30
N SER A 169 1.95 -6.61 6.44
CA SER A 169 2.07 -5.93 7.73
C SER A 169 3.46 -5.37 7.93
N PHE A 170 4.53 -6.03 7.46
CA PHE A 170 5.86 -5.43 7.45
C PHE A 170 5.91 -4.15 6.59
N MET A 171 5.31 -4.18 5.39
CA MET A 171 5.19 -3.00 4.52
C MET A 171 4.40 -1.87 5.19
N PHE A 172 3.32 -2.20 5.89
CA PHE A 172 2.51 -1.24 6.65
C PHE A 172 3.30 -0.61 7.81
N HIS A 173 3.98 -1.40 8.63
CA HIS A 173 4.77 -0.87 9.75
C HIS A 173 5.86 0.09 9.25
N LEU A 174 6.51 -0.27 8.14
CA LEU A 174 7.51 0.56 7.50
C LEU A 174 6.89 1.88 6.99
N ASN A 175 5.77 1.80 6.26
CA ASN A 175 5.06 2.98 5.78
C ASN A 175 4.64 3.90 6.93
N ALA A 176 3.99 3.34 7.94
CA ALA A 176 3.51 4.07 9.11
C ALA A 176 4.65 4.73 9.87
N ALA A 177 5.77 4.03 10.06
CA ALA A 177 6.93 4.59 10.74
C ALA A 177 7.56 5.76 9.96
N VAL A 178 7.63 5.67 8.63
CA VAL A 178 8.08 6.76 7.76
C VAL A 178 7.14 7.97 7.87
N HIS A 179 5.82 7.75 7.81
CA HIS A 179 4.81 8.81 7.95
C HIS A 179 4.82 9.48 9.32
N LEU A 180 5.14 8.75 10.38
CA LEU A 180 5.25 9.26 11.75
C LEU A 180 6.62 9.89 12.04
N TYR A 181 7.47 10.08 11.03
CA TYR A 181 8.81 10.69 11.12
C TYR A 181 9.73 9.98 12.14
N GLN A 182 9.59 8.66 12.31
CA GLN A 182 10.51 7.91 13.17
C GLN A 182 11.90 7.83 12.54
N GLN A 183 12.93 8.01 13.36
CA GLN A 183 14.34 7.97 12.97
C GLN A 183 15.04 6.76 13.60
N ASP A 184 14.44 5.57 13.47
CA ASP A 184 14.97 4.37 14.11
C ASP A 184 15.91 3.57 13.17
N GLN A 185 17.09 3.23 13.68
CA GLN A 185 18.06 2.36 13.00
C GLN A 185 17.51 0.94 12.75
N THR A 186 16.48 0.54 13.50
CA THR A 186 15.78 -0.75 13.30
C THR A 186 14.94 -0.74 12.02
N LEU A 187 14.40 0.42 11.64
CA LEU A 187 13.63 0.58 10.40
C LEU A 187 14.53 0.47 9.18
N SER A 188 15.73 1.05 9.22
CA SER A 188 16.69 0.93 8.11
C SER A 188 17.16 -0.51 7.92
N ALA A 189 17.37 -1.27 9.00
CA ALA A 189 17.65 -2.70 8.93
C ALA A 189 16.49 -3.50 8.30
N SER A 190 15.26 -3.26 8.77
CA SER A 190 14.05 -3.93 8.26
C SER A 190 13.77 -3.59 6.80
N LEU A 191 14.03 -2.35 6.40
CA LEU A 191 13.94 -1.89 5.01
C LEU A 191 14.96 -2.60 4.11
N ASN A 192 16.21 -2.75 4.56
CA ASN A 192 17.22 -3.48 3.81
C ASN A 192 16.87 -4.97 3.68
N ASP A 193 16.28 -5.57 4.70
CA ASP A 193 15.75 -6.94 4.63
C ASP A 193 14.63 -7.08 3.59
N LEU A 194 13.72 -6.10 3.50
CA LEU A 194 12.68 -6.08 2.48
C LEU A 194 13.22 -5.79 1.08
N LEU A 195 14.19 -4.87 0.94
CA LEU A 195 14.87 -4.60 -0.33
C LEU A 195 15.68 -5.80 -0.83
N ALA A 196 16.16 -6.67 0.05
CA ALA A 196 16.78 -7.94 -0.36
C ALA A 196 15.77 -8.89 -1.04
N ILE A 197 14.49 -8.78 -0.69
CA ILE A 197 13.40 -9.57 -1.28
C ILE A 197 12.85 -8.89 -2.54
N PHE A 198 12.65 -7.56 -2.47
CA PHE A 198 12.07 -6.74 -3.54
C PHE A 198 13.03 -5.60 -3.96
N PRO A 199 14.12 -5.91 -4.67
CA PRO A 199 15.20 -4.95 -4.93
C PRO A 199 14.79 -3.77 -5.81
N THR A 200 13.85 -3.97 -6.74
CA THR A 200 13.38 -2.95 -7.68
C THR A 200 12.05 -2.34 -7.25
N SER A 201 11.57 -2.65 -6.03
CA SER A 201 10.34 -2.08 -5.50
C SER A 201 10.50 -0.59 -5.33
N SER A 202 9.78 0.10 -6.18
CA SER A 202 9.68 1.54 -6.25
C SER A 202 9.16 2.13 -4.93
N PHE A 203 8.20 1.47 -4.27
CA PHE A 203 7.66 1.84 -2.96
C PHE A 203 8.74 1.80 -1.87
N LEU A 204 9.49 0.70 -1.76
CA LEU A 204 10.55 0.58 -0.76
C LEU A 204 11.68 1.58 -0.99
N LEU A 205 12.03 1.82 -2.26
CA LEU A 205 13.01 2.84 -2.64
C LEU A 205 12.54 4.24 -2.25
N THR A 206 11.25 4.57 -2.44
CA THR A 206 10.67 5.83 -1.96
C THR A 206 10.77 5.93 -0.44
N CYS A 207 10.41 4.89 0.31
CA CYS A 207 10.55 4.89 1.76
C CYS A 207 12.00 5.07 2.22
N LYS A 208 12.96 4.47 1.52
CA LYS A 208 14.40 4.67 1.76
C LYS A 208 14.80 6.14 1.60
N ALA A 209 14.42 6.74 0.48
CA ALA A 209 14.73 8.13 0.18
C ALA A 209 14.07 9.09 1.18
N LEU A 210 12.83 8.80 1.60
CA LEU A 210 12.12 9.58 2.64
C LEU A 210 12.77 9.46 4.02
N LEU A 211 13.26 8.28 4.41
CA LEU A 211 14.02 8.13 5.66
C LEU A 211 15.30 8.97 5.64
N ALA A 212 16.06 8.94 4.54
CA ALA A 212 17.26 9.77 4.37
C ALA A 212 16.94 11.27 4.40
N TYR A 213 15.81 11.66 3.78
CA TYR A 213 15.31 13.03 3.84
C TYR A 213 14.96 13.45 5.27
N HIS A 214 14.26 12.59 6.03
CA HIS A 214 13.91 12.85 7.43
C HIS A 214 15.15 12.89 8.34
N SER A 215 16.20 12.11 8.06
CA SER A 215 17.48 12.18 8.76
C SER A 215 18.35 13.37 8.34
N LYS A 216 17.87 14.23 7.43
CA LYS A 216 18.57 15.38 6.85
C LYS A 216 19.84 15.04 6.08
N ASP A 217 19.99 13.79 5.65
CA ASP A 217 21.06 13.39 4.73
C ASP A 217 20.62 13.69 3.30
N LEU A 218 20.80 14.94 2.88
CA LEU A 218 20.37 15.42 1.57
C LEU A 218 21.14 14.75 0.42
N ILE A 219 22.40 14.37 0.65
CA ILE A 219 23.26 13.76 -0.37
C ILE A 219 22.83 12.30 -0.60
N GLY A 220 22.65 11.54 0.48
CA GLY A 220 22.14 10.18 0.40
C GLY A 220 20.74 10.13 -0.20
N ALA A 221 19.86 11.05 0.20
CA ALA A 221 18.51 11.16 -0.34
C ALA A 221 18.50 11.49 -1.83
N GLU A 222 19.34 12.42 -2.30
CA GLU A 222 19.45 12.77 -3.72
C GLU A 222 19.89 11.57 -4.58
N GLN A 223 20.91 10.83 -4.12
CA GLN A 223 21.37 9.64 -4.83
C GLN A 223 20.28 8.57 -4.91
N ASP A 224 19.55 8.34 -3.83
CA ASP A 224 18.45 7.38 -3.79
C ASP A 224 17.26 7.81 -4.67
N PHE A 225 16.89 9.09 -4.67
CA PHE A 225 15.85 9.62 -5.56
C PHE A 225 16.27 9.59 -7.04
N SER A 226 17.54 9.88 -7.34
CA SER A 226 18.09 9.79 -8.70
C SER A 226 18.07 8.35 -9.22
N ASN A 227 18.47 7.39 -8.38
CA ASN A 227 18.38 5.96 -8.69
C ASN A 227 16.91 5.56 -8.92
N LEU A 228 15.98 6.01 -8.07
CA LEU A 228 14.55 5.76 -8.22
C LEU A 228 14.00 6.32 -9.54
N LEU A 229 14.36 7.55 -9.92
CA LEU A 229 13.97 8.18 -11.18
C LEU A 229 14.56 7.46 -12.40
N SER A 230 15.77 6.93 -12.28
CA SER A 230 16.39 6.14 -13.37
C SER A 230 15.66 4.83 -13.65
N LEU A 231 15.10 4.20 -12.60
CA LEU A 231 14.34 2.97 -12.70
C LEU A 231 12.88 3.23 -13.10
N HIS A 232 12.29 4.32 -12.60
CA HIS A 232 10.87 4.67 -12.78
C HIS A 232 10.69 6.13 -13.24
N PRO A 233 10.94 6.45 -14.53
CA PRO A 233 10.98 7.83 -15.03
C PRO A 233 9.64 8.58 -14.95
N PHE A 234 8.52 7.88 -15.00
CA PHE A 234 7.17 8.46 -15.03
C PHE A 234 6.51 8.54 -13.64
N ARG A 235 7.25 8.23 -12.57
CA ARG A 235 6.72 8.29 -11.21
C ARG A 235 6.66 9.74 -10.73
N LEU A 236 5.46 10.18 -10.33
CA LEU A 236 5.24 11.51 -9.76
C LEU A 236 5.19 11.51 -8.22
N ASP A 237 5.15 10.34 -7.59
CA ASP A 237 5.05 10.21 -6.14
C ASP A 237 6.36 10.65 -5.44
N ALA A 238 6.22 11.47 -4.39
CA ALA A 238 7.31 12.03 -3.58
C ALA A 238 8.31 12.97 -4.30
N LEU A 239 7.99 13.42 -5.52
CA LEU A 239 8.80 14.42 -6.24
C LEU A 239 8.86 15.77 -5.52
N ASP A 240 7.86 16.10 -4.70
CA ASP A 240 7.86 17.32 -3.89
C ASP A 240 9.05 17.37 -2.94
N HIS A 241 9.38 16.23 -2.31
CA HIS A 241 10.55 16.11 -1.44
C HIS A 241 11.85 16.21 -2.23
N TYR A 242 11.93 15.59 -3.41
CA TYR A 242 13.09 15.71 -4.29
C TYR A 242 13.31 17.15 -4.78
N SER A 243 12.23 17.85 -5.16
CA SER A 243 12.26 19.26 -5.54
C SER A 243 12.72 20.15 -4.39
N ASN A 244 12.30 19.87 -3.16
CA ASN A 244 12.76 20.59 -1.98
C ASN A 244 14.27 20.38 -1.72
N ILE A 245 14.78 19.16 -1.91
CA ILE A 245 16.21 18.86 -1.79
C ILE A 245 17.00 19.67 -2.82
N LEU A 246 16.60 19.61 -4.10
CA LEU A 246 17.27 20.33 -5.19
C LEU A 246 17.21 21.86 -5.02
N SER A 247 16.06 22.38 -4.60
CA SER A 247 15.88 23.82 -4.35
C SER A 247 16.70 24.29 -3.15
N GLY A 248 16.88 23.43 -2.14
CA GLY A 248 17.73 23.73 -0.98
C GLY A 248 19.23 23.73 -1.29
N GLN A 249 19.67 22.97 -2.30
CA GLN A 249 21.07 22.93 -2.74
C GLN A 249 21.46 24.07 -3.69
N ASN A 250 20.49 24.67 -4.38
CA ASN A 250 20.69 25.87 -5.21
C ASN A 250 20.15 27.10 -4.49
N PRO A 251 20.90 27.71 -3.53
CA PRO A 251 20.56 29.06 -3.11
C PRO A 251 20.68 29.94 -4.36
N ALA A 252 19.57 30.57 -4.72
CA ALA A 252 19.52 31.52 -5.82
C ALA A 252 20.74 32.45 -5.77
N SER A 253 21.58 32.35 -6.80
CA SER A 253 22.67 33.27 -7.13
C SER A 253 22.16 34.69 -7.36
#